data_AF-A0A1Y3XDA7-F1
#
_entry.id   AF-A0A1Y3XDA7-F1
#
_cell.length_a   1.000
_cell.length_b   1.000
_cell.length_c   1.000
_cell.angle_alpha   90.00
_cell.angle_beta   90.00
_cell.angle_gamma   90.00
#
_symmetry.space_group_name_H-M   'P 1'
#
loop_
_entity.id
_entity.type
_entity.pdbx_description
1 polymer ?
#
loop_
_entity_poly.entity_id
_entity_poly.type
_entity_poly.pdbx_seq_one_letter_code
_entity_poly.pdbx_strand_id
1 'polypeptide(L)'
;MLVFMKIVNLFLITVFSVMFFSCVEKASDDRDVTDIDYLDNEDLPMNAFVDAIEVVPLETDSTCLIDQFHKIAFYDEIGVYLIIDKKQTVYLFSADGRYISNSKACRGNGPNEYTILTDAVYNPYTKHIEILNPFGIIYAYDLSFQFQGKKDLKNGNIHTFSRFYPLDDISYILLPTMLGEKDAVICFCDYSRQEIASTEVYIDDFVCTLTMNYNPFVQMNDRLYFLPLCLDYTIYNIGENRQLNKYITYSFGGKDVRKEEMEERFGDVSDKKTSEKSLKKTVQNMEKINDYLLRSDYPVPVIKMMDDSYLYFYIMRNGGRETVIYDRMSGRIILHSNKQNPSLNFCLHLNGKQLYSIMHPYEIDRYIDKHLLDADNLDKINSIKEDDNPIIIKYRLK
;
A
#
# COMPACT_ATOMS: atom_id res chain seq x y z
N MET A 1 54.05 37.68 -34.03
CA MET A 1 53.03 38.29 -33.14
C MET A 1 51.59 37.99 -33.59
N LEU A 2 51.27 38.04 -34.91
CA LEU A 2 49.91 37.74 -35.41
C LEU A 2 49.43 36.28 -35.28
N VAL A 3 50.33 35.29 -35.23
CA VAL A 3 49.96 33.86 -35.10
C VAL A 3 49.58 33.51 -33.64
N PHE A 4 50.21 34.16 -32.67
CA PHE A 4 49.97 33.90 -31.24
C PHE A 4 48.60 34.45 -30.79
N MET A 5 48.18 35.60 -31.33
CA MET A 5 46.84 36.18 -31.05
C MET A 5 45.69 35.36 -31.65
N LYS A 6 45.91 34.63 -32.75
CA LYS A 6 44.89 33.74 -33.33
C LYS A 6 44.66 32.47 -32.51
N ILE A 7 45.72 31.91 -31.89
CA ILE A 7 45.61 30.69 -31.08
C ILE A 7 44.93 31.00 -29.73
N VAL A 8 45.22 32.15 -29.12
CA VAL A 8 44.55 32.59 -27.88
C VAL A 8 43.06 32.88 -28.11
N ASN A 9 42.69 33.49 -29.25
CA ASN A 9 41.28 33.71 -29.59
C ASN A 9 40.54 32.41 -29.94
N LEU A 10 41.18 31.41 -30.55
CA LEU A 10 40.54 30.13 -30.84
C LEU A 10 40.28 29.34 -29.55
N PHE A 11 41.21 29.37 -28.59
CA PHE A 11 41.06 28.70 -27.28
C PHE A 11 39.98 29.37 -26.40
N LEU A 12 39.87 30.70 -26.44
CA LEU A 12 38.80 31.44 -25.74
C LEU A 12 37.41 31.16 -26.32
N ILE A 13 37.29 30.96 -27.64
CA ILE A 13 35.99 30.61 -28.27
C ILE A 13 35.60 29.17 -27.92
N THR A 14 36.56 28.23 -27.81
CA THR A 14 36.26 26.86 -27.39
C THR A 14 35.89 26.78 -25.90
N VAL A 15 36.52 27.55 -25.03
CA VAL A 15 36.18 27.59 -23.59
C VAL A 15 34.84 28.29 -23.34
N PHE A 16 34.46 29.29 -24.15
CA PHE A 16 33.14 29.94 -24.05
C PHE A 16 32.00 29.07 -24.64
N SER A 17 32.32 28.15 -25.56
CA SER A 17 31.36 27.20 -26.14
C SER A 17 31.03 26.01 -25.22
N VAL A 18 31.83 25.74 -24.20
CA VAL A 18 31.62 24.62 -23.26
C VAL A 18 30.80 25.05 -22.03
N MET A 19 30.55 26.35 -21.83
CA MET A 19 29.71 26.85 -20.73
C MET A 19 28.19 26.92 -21.02
N PHE A 20 27.74 26.45 -22.19
CA PHE A 20 26.31 26.42 -22.55
C PHE A 20 25.67 25.03 -22.54
N PHE A 21 26.33 24.02 -21.97
CA PHE A 21 25.73 22.72 -21.63
C PHE A 21 25.60 22.53 -20.11
N SER A 22 25.32 23.61 -19.38
CA SER A 22 24.62 23.43 -18.10
C SER A 22 23.20 23.01 -18.46
N CYS A 23 22.90 21.74 -18.24
CA CYS A 23 21.54 21.24 -18.22
C CYS A 23 20.71 22.21 -17.38
N VAL A 24 19.77 22.86 -18.05
CA VAL A 24 18.55 23.30 -17.40
C VAL A 24 17.86 22.02 -16.99
N GLU A 25 18.16 21.51 -15.79
CA GLU A 25 17.10 20.85 -15.04
C GLU A 25 16.12 21.97 -14.71
N LYS A 26 15.17 22.15 -15.63
CA LYS A 26 13.85 22.60 -15.23
C LYS A 26 13.42 21.57 -14.18
N ALA A 27 13.43 21.98 -12.92
CA ALA A 27 12.38 21.55 -12.03
C ALA A 27 11.06 21.91 -12.74
N SER A 28 10.55 20.97 -13.52
CA SER A 28 9.17 21.01 -13.96
C SER A 28 8.35 20.78 -12.69
N ASP A 29 7.95 21.87 -12.07
CA ASP A 29 6.82 21.95 -11.14
C ASP A 29 5.48 21.72 -11.89
N ASP A 30 5.50 20.87 -12.94
CA ASP A 30 4.29 20.35 -13.56
C ASP A 30 3.78 19.26 -12.61
N ARG A 31 2.99 19.73 -11.64
CA ARG A 31 2.06 18.87 -10.91
C ARG A 31 1.08 18.30 -11.93
N ASP A 32 1.40 17.14 -12.50
CA ASP A 32 0.45 16.36 -13.28
C ASP A 32 -0.64 15.85 -12.32
N VAL A 33 -1.71 16.65 -12.18
CA VAL A 33 -2.93 16.25 -11.49
C VAL A 33 -3.75 15.41 -12.46
N THR A 34 -3.91 14.13 -12.14
CA THR A 34 -4.80 13.21 -12.85
C THR A 34 -6.22 13.43 -12.33
N ASP A 35 -7.04 14.16 -13.08
CA ASP A 35 -8.44 14.34 -12.73
C ASP A 35 -9.28 13.11 -13.13
N ILE A 36 -9.84 12.44 -12.14
CA ILE A 36 -10.65 11.23 -12.23
C ILE A 36 -12.09 11.61 -11.89
N ASP A 37 -12.70 12.43 -12.75
CA ASP A 37 -14.12 12.73 -12.63
C ASP A 37 -14.95 11.52 -13.06
N TYR A 38 -15.29 10.68 -12.09
CA TYR A 38 -15.99 9.42 -12.31
C TYR A 38 -17.49 9.50 -11.98
N LEU A 39 -17.96 10.61 -11.40
CA LEU A 39 -19.25 10.64 -10.71
C LEU A 39 -20.45 10.56 -11.67
N ASP A 40 -20.25 10.96 -12.93
CA ASP A 40 -21.22 10.87 -13.99
C ASP A 40 -20.99 9.63 -14.90
N ASN A 41 -20.01 8.78 -14.59
CA ASN A 41 -19.78 7.54 -15.34
C ASN A 41 -20.93 6.55 -15.11
N GLU A 42 -21.22 5.76 -16.14
CA GLU A 42 -22.13 4.64 -16.04
C GLU A 42 -21.60 3.61 -15.03
N ASP A 43 -22.47 3.17 -14.11
CA ASP A 43 -22.17 2.07 -13.19
C ASP A 43 -22.24 0.75 -13.96
N LEU A 44 -21.09 0.16 -14.28
CA LEU A 44 -20.97 -0.98 -15.16
C LEU A 44 -21.14 -2.31 -14.41
N PRO A 45 -21.85 -3.30 -14.97
CA PRO A 45 -21.86 -4.66 -14.45
C PRO A 45 -20.47 -5.31 -14.58
N MET A 46 -20.14 -6.27 -13.71
CA MET A 46 -18.81 -6.88 -13.63
C MET A 46 -18.32 -7.45 -14.99
N ASN A 47 -19.19 -8.16 -15.69
CA ASN A 47 -18.91 -8.78 -16.99
C ASN A 47 -18.62 -7.76 -18.13
N ALA A 48 -18.86 -6.46 -17.92
CA ALA A 48 -18.50 -5.42 -18.89
C ALA A 48 -17.00 -5.11 -18.90
N PHE A 49 -16.31 -5.33 -17.78
CA PHE A 49 -14.89 -4.98 -17.61
C PHE A 49 -14.01 -6.12 -17.06
N VAL A 50 -14.60 -7.24 -16.65
CA VAL A 50 -13.88 -8.49 -16.30
C VAL A 50 -14.12 -9.53 -17.39
N ASP A 51 -13.04 -10.18 -17.83
CA ASP A 51 -13.06 -11.25 -18.83
C ASP A 51 -13.13 -12.65 -18.22
N ALA A 52 -12.51 -12.87 -17.07
CA ALA A 52 -12.50 -14.16 -16.39
C ALA A 52 -12.22 -14.00 -14.89
N ILE A 53 -12.69 -14.98 -14.12
CA ILE A 53 -12.40 -15.14 -12.70
C ILE A 53 -11.66 -16.45 -12.47
N GLU A 54 -10.52 -16.39 -11.77
CA GLU A 54 -9.80 -17.55 -11.25
C GLU A 54 -10.04 -17.67 -9.74
N VAL A 55 -10.26 -18.90 -9.28
CA VAL A 55 -10.54 -19.23 -7.90
C VAL A 55 -9.38 -20.05 -7.35
N VAL A 56 -8.82 -19.59 -6.22
CA VAL A 56 -7.73 -20.26 -5.51
C VAL A 56 -8.17 -20.45 -4.05
N PRO A 57 -8.80 -21.59 -3.73
CA PRO A 57 -9.08 -21.97 -2.35
C PRO A 57 -7.78 -22.14 -1.59
N LEU A 58 -7.67 -21.54 -0.40
CA LEU A 58 -6.54 -21.82 0.48
C LEU A 58 -6.78 -23.17 1.17
N GLU A 59 -5.73 -24.00 1.22
CA GLU A 59 -5.74 -25.27 1.91
C GLU A 59 -6.26 -25.09 3.33
N THR A 60 -7.17 -25.97 3.76
CA THR A 60 -7.81 -25.90 5.08
C THR A 60 -7.54 -27.17 5.86
N ASP A 61 -6.83 -27.02 6.97
CA ASP A 61 -6.67 -28.04 7.98
C ASP A 61 -6.52 -27.41 9.38
N SER A 62 -6.37 -28.24 10.42
CA SER A 62 -6.21 -27.78 11.80
C SER A 62 -4.90 -27.02 12.06
N THR A 63 -3.89 -27.18 11.19
CA THR A 63 -2.58 -26.54 11.29
C THR A 63 -2.55 -25.17 10.62
N CYS A 64 -3.37 -24.94 9.59
CA CYS A 64 -3.37 -23.75 8.75
C CYS A 64 -4.69 -22.95 8.75
N LEU A 65 -5.61 -23.24 9.68
CA LEU A 65 -6.88 -22.50 9.79
C LEU A 65 -6.68 -21.00 10.05
N ILE A 66 -7.32 -20.18 9.21
CA ILE A 66 -7.35 -18.71 9.24
C ILE A 66 -8.74 -18.28 9.70
N ASP A 67 -8.81 -17.62 10.85
CA ASP A 67 -10.06 -17.10 11.42
C ASP A 67 -10.43 -15.74 10.79
N GLN A 68 -9.71 -14.69 11.17
CA GLN A 68 -9.82 -13.35 10.58
C GLN A 68 -8.43 -12.91 10.17
N PHE A 69 -8.28 -12.34 8.97
CA PHE A 69 -7.02 -11.80 8.50
C PHE A 69 -6.94 -10.28 8.72
N HIS A 70 -5.73 -9.82 9.03
CA HIS A 70 -5.36 -8.41 9.19
C HIS A 70 -4.50 -7.90 8.04
N LYS A 71 -3.83 -8.77 7.30
CA LYS A 71 -3.04 -8.38 6.12
C LYS A 71 -2.95 -9.55 5.16
N ILE A 72 -2.92 -9.25 3.87
CA ILE A 72 -2.46 -10.15 2.83
C ILE A 72 -1.46 -9.42 1.94
N ALA A 73 -0.43 -10.13 1.51
CA ALA A 73 0.48 -9.71 0.47
C ALA A 73 0.75 -10.91 -0.45
N PHE A 74 0.83 -10.66 -1.74
CA PHE A 74 1.30 -11.64 -2.72
C PHE A 74 2.70 -11.24 -3.16
N TYR A 75 3.63 -12.19 -3.14
CA TYR A 75 5.00 -12.01 -3.60
C TYR A 75 5.19 -12.81 -4.89
N ASP A 76 4.97 -12.16 -6.03
CA ASP A 76 5.04 -12.78 -7.37
C ASP A 76 6.37 -13.51 -7.61
N GLU A 77 7.48 -12.94 -7.14
CA GLU A 77 8.84 -13.47 -7.31
C GLU A 77 9.05 -14.89 -6.76
N ILE A 78 8.32 -15.26 -5.71
CA ILE A 78 8.36 -16.58 -5.08
C ILE A 78 7.03 -17.33 -5.17
N GLY A 79 5.99 -16.69 -5.72
CA GLY A 79 4.65 -17.26 -5.86
C GLY A 79 4.02 -17.62 -4.52
N VAL A 80 4.10 -16.73 -3.53
CA VAL A 80 3.61 -16.97 -2.16
C VAL A 80 2.64 -15.88 -1.70
N TYR A 81 1.52 -16.30 -1.11
CA TYR A 81 0.67 -15.47 -0.28
C TYR A 81 1.19 -15.46 1.15
N LEU A 82 1.46 -14.28 1.68
CA LEU A 82 1.71 -14.01 3.09
C LEU A 82 0.43 -13.45 3.70
N ILE A 83 -0.12 -14.17 4.67
CA ILE A 83 -1.36 -13.77 5.36
C ILE A 83 -1.08 -13.61 6.85
N ILE A 84 -1.45 -12.47 7.40
CA ILE A 84 -1.36 -12.22 8.85
C ILE A 84 -2.75 -12.34 9.43
N ASP A 85 -2.95 -13.24 10.37
CA ASP A 85 -4.22 -13.36 11.08
C ASP A 85 -4.34 -12.36 12.23
N LYS A 86 -5.56 -12.18 12.74
CA LYS A 86 -5.86 -11.34 13.90
C LYS A 86 -5.15 -11.79 15.17
N LYS A 87 -4.75 -13.07 15.23
CA LYS A 87 -3.96 -13.63 16.32
C LYS A 87 -2.47 -13.31 16.15
N GLN A 88 -2.04 -12.50 15.18
CA GLN A 88 -0.63 -12.16 14.93
C GLN A 88 0.23 -13.36 14.49
N THR A 89 -0.39 -14.30 13.78
CA THR A 89 0.28 -15.42 13.12
C THR A 89 0.45 -15.09 11.64
N VAL A 90 1.65 -15.31 11.12
CA VAL A 90 1.94 -15.24 9.69
C VAL A 90 1.78 -16.64 9.11
N TYR A 91 1.02 -16.77 8.05
CA TYR A 91 0.88 -17.99 7.26
C TYR A 91 1.41 -17.75 5.85
N LEU A 92 2.07 -18.78 5.30
CA LEU A 92 2.48 -18.81 3.91
C LEU A 92 1.67 -19.87 3.17
N PHE A 93 1.13 -19.47 2.02
CA PHE A 93 0.48 -20.36 1.05
C PHE A 93 1.10 -20.15 -0.32
N SER A 94 1.19 -21.20 -1.14
CA SER A 94 1.64 -21.07 -2.52
C SER A 94 0.58 -20.38 -3.40
N ALA A 95 0.97 -19.97 -4.60
CA ALA A 95 0.10 -19.31 -5.57
C ALA A 95 -1.13 -20.14 -6.01
N ASP A 96 -1.08 -21.46 -5.83
CA ASP A 96 -2.19 -22.41 -6.05
C ASP A 96 -2.94 -22.77 -4.76
N GLY A 97 -2.65 -22.10 -3.65
CA GLY A 97 -3.40 -22.18 -2.40
C GLY A 97 -2.94 -23.26 -1.42
N ARG A 98 -1.87 -24.03 -1.71
CA ARG A 98 -1.36 -25.05 -0.77
C ARG A 98 -0.65 -24.42 0.41
N TYR A 99 -0.83 -25.01 1.58
CA TYR A 99 -0.16 -24.56 2.80
C TYR A 99 1.35 -24.83 2.73
N ILE A 100 2.15 -23.85 3.16
CA ILE A 100 3.61 -23.94 3.22
C ILE A 100 4.08 -24.03 4.68
N SER A 101 3.80 -23.00 5.47
CA SER A 101 4.29 -22.88 6.85
C SER A 101 3.56 -21.77 7.61
N ASN A 102 3.76 -21.70 8.93
CA ASN A 102 3.26 -20.60 9.76
C ASN A 102 4.19 -20.26 10.93
N SER A 103 3.99 -19.07 11.51
CA SER A 103 4.79 -18.55 12.60
C SER A 103 4.28 -18.89 14.00
N LYS A 104 3.30 -19.80 14.17
CA LYS A 104 2.66 -20.08 15.48
C LYS A 104 3.69 -20.44 16.55
N ALA A 105 4.70 -21.23 16.18
CA ALA A 105 5.76 -21.68 17.08
C ALA A 105 6.84 -20.61 17.36
N CYS A 106 6.83 -19.49 16.64
CA CYS A 106 7.78 -18.39 16.78
C CYS A 106 7.28 -17.30 17.73
N ARG A 107 6.14 -17.53 18.42
CA ARG A 107 5.50 -16.55 19.29
C ARG A 107 5.77 -16.84 20.74
N GLY A 108 6.29 -15.85 21.45
CA GLY A 108 6.59 -15.96 22.88
C GLY A 108 7.68 -14.99 23.31
N ASN A 109 8.34 -15.31 24.43
CA ASN A 109 9.37 -14.46 25.06
C ASN A 109 10.78 -15.05 24.92
N GLY A 110 10.94 -16.12 24.14
CA GLY A 110 12.22 -16.73 23.85
C GLY A 110 13.15 -15.81 23.03
N PRO A 111 14.46 -16.08 23.00
CA PRO A 111 15.43 -15.25 22.29
C PRO A 111 15.20 -15.17 20.78
N ASN A 112 14.53 -16.19 20.22
CA ASN A 112 14.22 -16.39 18.80
C ASN A 112 12.73 -16.20 18.48
N GLU A 113 11.95 -15.71 19.44
CA GLU A 113 10.50 -15.55 19.32
C GLU A 113 10.13 -14.06 19.31
N TYR A 114 9.03 -13.73 18.64
CA TYR A 114 8.45 -12.39 18.67
C TYR A 114 7.24 -12.35 19.61
N THR A 115 7.10 -11.24 20.33
CA THR A 115 6.02 -11.02 21.30
C THR A 115 4.81 -10.32 20.69
N ILE A 116 5.07 -9.31 19.88
CA ILE A 116 4.07 -8.48 19.22
C ILE A 116 4.48 -8.31 17.77
N LEU A 117 3.56 -8.61 16.85
CA LEU A 117 3.70 -8.35 15.42
C LEU A 117 2.89 -7.11 15.06
N THR A 118 3.50 -6.16 14.37
CA THR A 118 2.80 -5.04 13.71
C THR A 118 2.73 -5.21 12.20
N ASP A 119 3.77 -5.79 11.61
CA ASP A 119 3.81 -6.08 10.19
C ASP A 119 4.74 -7.27 9.90
N ALA A 120 4.55 -7.89 8.74
CA ALA A 120 5.46 -8.90 8.21
C ALA A 120 5.58 -8.77 6.69
N VAL A 121 6.78 -9.00 6.19
CA VAL A 121 7.11 -8.93 4.76
C VAL A 121 8.09 -10.03 4.38
N TYR A 122 8.12 -10.39 3.10
CA TYR A 122 9.26 -11.10 2.53
C TYR A 122 10.32 -10.06 2.11
N ASN A 123 11.58 -10.31 2.50
CA ASN A 123 12.71 -9.50 2.08
C ASN A 123 13.44 -10.20 0.92
N PRO A 124 13.41 -9.62 -0.31
CA PRO A 124 13.99 -10.26 -1.49
C PRO A 124 15.53 -10.37 -1.44
N TYR A 125 16.20 -9.49 -0.68
CA TYR A 125 17.65 -9.46 -0.56
C TYR A 125 18.18 -10.58 0.34
N THR A 126 17.47 -10.84 1.44
CA THR A 126 17.86 -11.88 2.41
C THR A 126 17.12 -13.20 2.20
N LYS A 127 16.03 -13.19 1.43
CA LYS A 127 15.10 -14.31 1.20
C LYS A 127 14.43 -14.81 2.47
N HIS A 128 14.19 -13.91 3.41
CA HIS A 128 13.58 -14.21 4.69
C HIS A 128 12.17 -13.61 4.80
N ILE A 129 11.33 -14.26 5.60
CA ILE A 129 10.16 -13.62 6.18
C ILE A 129 10.64 -12.80 7.37
N GLU A 130 10.43 -11.51 7.29
CA GLU A 130 10.79 -10.57 8.33
C GLU A 130 9.52 -10.10 9.06
N ILE A 131 9.57 -10.07 10.38
CA ILE A 131 8.48 -9.67 11.26
C ILE A 131 8.92 -8.45 12.05
N LEU A 132 8.19 -7.36 11.89
CA LEU A 132 8.38 -6.12 12.61
C LEU A 132 7.63 -6.16 13.94
N ASN A 133 8.34 -5.80 15.01
CA ASN A 133 7.70 -5.45 16.27
C ASN A 133 7.43 -3.93 16.34
N PRO A 134 6.52 -3.47 17.22
CA PRO A 134 6.19 -2.05 17.33
C PRO A 134 7.38 -1.15 17.61
N PHE A 135 8.44 -1.63 18.25
CA PHE A 135 9.58 -0.83 18.71
C PHE A 135 10.74 -0.79 17.72
N GLY A 136 10.58 -1.31 16.50
CA GLY A 136 11.59 -1.27 15.46
C GLY A 136 12.56 -2.47 15.48
N ILE A 137 12.24 -3.54 16.22
CA ILE A 137 12.96 -4.82 16.13
C ILE A 137 12.39 -5.61 14.95
N ILE A 138 13.27 -6.10 14.10
CA ILE A 138 12.93 -6.98 12.97
C ILE A 138 13.47 -8.37 13.27
N TYR A 139 12.58 -9.37 13.31
CA TYR A 139 12.92 -10.78 13.42
C TYR A 139 12.91 -11.42 12.03
N ALA A 140 13.98 -12.11 11.65
CA ALA A 140 14.09 -12.78 10.36
C ALA A 140 13.97 -14.30 10.53
N TYR A 141 13.17 -14.91 9.65
CA TYR A 141 12.98 -16.34 9.57
C TYR A 141 13.06 -16.80 8.11
N ASP A 142 13.44 -18.06 7.88
CA ASP A 142 13.28 -18.65 6.55
C ASP A 142 11.81 -18.95 6.23
N LEU A 143 11.53 -19.48 5.04
CA LEU A 143 10.17 -19.85 4.62
C LEU A 143 9.56 -21.01 5.43
N SER A 144 10.34 -21.70 6.27
CA SER A 144 9.87 -22.72 7.21
C SER A 144 9.78 -22.19 8.65
N PHE A 145 9.86 -20.86 8.81
CA PHE A 145 9.87 -20.17 10.10
C PHE A 145 11.00 -20.59 11.05
N GLN A 146 12.14 -21.03 10.52
CA GLN A 146 13.37 -21.21 11.31
C GLN A 146 14.09 -19.86 11.47
N PHE A 147 14.45 -19.52 12.71
CA PHE A 147 15.04 -18.24 13.06
C PHE A 147 16.41 -18.03 12.41
N GLN A 148 16.59 -16.88 11.75
CA GLN A 148 17.81 -16.49 11.04
C GLN A 148 18.56 -15.35 11.73
N GLY A 149 17.87 -14.56 12.56
CA GLY A 149 18.47 -13.46 13.29
C GLY A 149 17.45 -12.38 13.66
N LYS A 150 17.91 -11.37 14.39
CA LYS A 150 17.12 -10.17 14.64
C LYS A 150 17.97 -8.91 14.57
N LYS A 151 17.34 -7.83 14.15
CA LYS A 151 17.93 -6.49 14.06
C LYS A 151 17.15 -5.57 14.99
N ASP A 152 17.84 -4.67 15.69
CA ASP A 152 17.23 -3.78 16.67
C ASP A 152 17.58 -2.33 16.34
N LEU A 153 16.55 -1.49 16.24
CA LEU A 153 16.67 -0.06 15.97
C LEU A 153 16.70 0.70 17.30
N LYS A 154 17.80 1.38 17.59
CA LYS A 154 17.89 2.23 18.78
C LYS A 154 17.28 3.59 18.50
N ASN A 155 15.96 3.66 18.61
CA ASN A 155 15.22 4.90 18.39
C ASN A 155 14.62 5.42 19.71
N GLY A 156 14.98 6.66 20.06
CA GLY A 156 14.47 7.35 21.27
C GLY A 156 13.27 8.28 21.03
N ASN A 157 12.95 8.60 19.77
CA ASN A 157 12.03 9.71 19.44
C ASN A 157 10.67 9.26 18.87
N ILE A 158 10.60 8.08 18.24
CA ILE A 158 9.34 7.51 17.72
C ILE A 158 8.89 6.38 18.63
N HIS A 159 7.65 6.44 19.12
CA HIS A 159 7.16 5.48 20.11
C HIS A 159 6.87 4.10 19.51
N THR A 160 6.22 4.05 18.34
CA THR A 160 5.89 2.78 17.67
C THR A 160 5.85 2.91 16.15
N PHE A 161 6.16 1.81 15.47
CA PHE A 161 6.06 1.65 14.03
C PHE A 161 4.96 0.67 13.65
N SER A 162 4.32 0.92 12.51
CA SER A 162 3.18 0.16 12.01
C SER A 162 3.49 -0.66 10.75
N ARG A 163 4.43 -0.20 9.93
CA ARG A 163 4.82 -0.85 8.67
C ARG A 163 6.31 -0.71 8.42
N PHE A 164 6.82 -1.58 7.57
CA PHE A 164 8.17 -1.49 7.07
C PHE A 164 8.33 -2.04 5.65
N TYR A 165 9.43 -1.65 5.01
CA TYR A 165 9.81 -2.11 3.69
C TYR A 165 11.33 -2.29 3.61
N PRO A 166 11.84 -3.45 3.16
CA PRO A 166 13.27 -3.68 2.99
C PRO A 166 13.80 -2.93 1.77
N LEU A 167 14.80 -2.05 1.98
CA LEU A 167 15.53 -1.41 0.88
C LEU A 167 16.73 -2.24 0.43
N ASP A 168 17.36 -2.94 1.37
CA ASP A 168 18.41 -3.93 1.16
C ASP A 168 18.43 -4.92 2.36
N ASP A 169 19.58 -5.55 2.65
CA ASP A 169 19.72 -6.50 3.77
C ASP A 169 19.83 -5.85 5.15
N ILE A 170 20.18 -4.55 5.23
CA ILE A 170 20.43 -3.79 6.46
C ILE A 170 19.64 -2.46 6.56
N SER A 171 19.10 -1.96 5.45
CA SER A 171 18.42 -0.68 5.34
C SER A 171 16.94 -0.89 5.09
N TYR A 172 16.11 -0.10 5.77
CA TYR A 172 14.66 -0.25 5.74
C TYR A 172 13.98 1.10 5.74
N ILE A 173 12.78 1.14 5.17
CA ILE A 173 11.81 2.17 5.47
C ILE A 173 10.92 1.67 6.60
N LEU A 174 10.72 2.46 7.64
CA LEU A 174 9.70 2.22 8.67
C LEU A 174 8.68 3.37 8.68
N LEU A 175 7.40 3.04 8.83
CA LEU A 175 6.32 4.01 9.01
C LEU A 175 5.91 4.04 10.48
N PRO A 176 5.86 5.23 11.13
CA PRO A 176 5.27 5.37 12.45
C PRO A 176 3.82 4.89 12.50
N THR A 177 3.33 4.60 13.71
CA THR A 177 1.89 4.39 13.90
C THR A 177 1.16 5.71 13.67
N MET A 178 0.26 5.72 12.68
CA MET A 178 -0.50 6.90 12.27
C MET A 178 -1.60 7.22 13.30
N LEU A 179 -1.40 8.21 14.16
CA LEU A 179 -2.41 8.68 15.12
C LEU A 179 -2.95 10.07 14.76
N GLY A 180 -2.21 10.81 13.93
CA GLY A 180 -2.64 12.06 13.33
C GLY A 180 -1.55 12.61 12.41
N GLU A 181 -1.75 13.84 11.94
CA GLU A 181 -0.92 14.47 10.92
C GLU A 181 0.59 14.43 11.21
N LYS A 182 1.02 14.64 12.47
CA LYS A 182 2.45 14.63 12.82
C LYS A 182 3.13 13.27 12.68
N ASP A 183 2.36 12.20 12.47
CA ASP A 183 2.84 10.86 12.16
C ASP A 183 2.93 10.60 10.65
N ALA A 184 2.57 11.59 9.80
CA ALA A 184 2.76 11.60 8.35
C ALA A 184 4.25 11.77 7.99
N VAL A 185 5.04 10.77 8.36
CA VAL A 185 6.49 10.71 8.26
C VAL A 185 6.90 9.34 7.73
N ILE A 186 7.95 9.30 6.93
CA ILE A 186 8.66 8.08 6.51
C ILE A 186 10.06 8.09 7.12
N CYS A 187 10.47 6.98 7.73
CA CYS A 187 11.77 6.86 8.37
C CYS A 187 12.68 5.94 7.59
N PHE A 188 13.83 6.45 7.14
CA PHE A 188 14.87 5.64 6.51
C PHE A 188 15.85 5.19 7.58
N CYS A 189 15.83 3.90 7.87
CA CYS A 189 16.56 3.27 8.96
C CYS A 189 17.78 2.50 8.44
N ASP A 190 18.89 2.63 9.17
CA ASP A 190 20.11 1.85 8.96
C ASP A 190 20.33 0.98 10.21
N TYR A 191 20.12 -0.33 10.07
CA TYR A 191 20.26 -1.27 11.18
C TYR A 191 21.71 -1.66 11.47
N SER A 192 22.65 -1.39 10.57
CA SER A 192 24.08 -1.55 10.87
C SER A 192 24.53 -0.52 11.91
N ARG A 193 24.01 0.70 11.80
CA ARG A 193 24.23 1.82 12.74
C ARG A 193 23.19 1.86 13.86
N GLN A 194 22.12 1.08 13.74
CA GLN A 194 20.98 1.01 14.66
C GLN A 194 20.26 2.36 14.82
N GLU A 195 20.17 3.15 13.76
CA GLU A 195 19.64 4.51 13.81
C GLU A 195 18.65 4.81 12.67
N ILE A 196 17.86 5.88 12.86
CA ILE A 196 17.10 6.51 11.78
C ILE A 196 18.05 7.48 11.09
N ALA A 197 18.47 7.14 9.89
CA ALA A 197 19.44 7.93 9.12
C ALA A 197 18.85 9.22 8.55
N SER A 198 17.58 9.18 8.12
CA SER A 198 16.83 10.36 7.65
C SER A 198 15.33 10.15 7.77
N THR A 199 14.57 11.24 7.67
CA THR A 199 13.11 11.24 7.67
C THR A 199 12.58 12.22 6.65
N GLU A 200 11.55 11.83 5.90
CA GLU A 200 10.77 12.76 5.07
C GLU A 200 9.36 12.91 5.64
N VAL A 201 8.76 14.09 5.46
CA VAL A 201 7.42 14.40 5.94
C VAL A 201 6.49 14.66 4.76
N TYR A 202 5.22 14.24 4.88
CA TYR A 202 4.17 14.49 3.88
C TYR A 202 2.91 15.07 4.54
N ILE A 203 3.15 15.84 5.59
CA ILE A 203 2.15 16.54 6.42
C ILE A 203 1.23 17.41 5.57
N ASP A 204 1.77 18.14 4.59
CA ASP A 204 1.00 19.05 3.74
C ASP A 204 -0.07 18.35 2.88
N ASP A 205 0.09 17.04 2.62
CA ASP A 205 -0.85 16.24 1.83
C ASP A 205 -1.80 15.39 2.70
N PHE A 206 -1.58 15.36 4.03
CA PHE A 206 -2.39 14.57 4.96
C PHE A 206 -3.75 15.23 5.22
N VAL A 207 -4.82 14.45 5.09
CA VAL A 207 -6.19 14.90 5.43
C VAL A 207 -6.67 14.28 6.74
N CYS A 208 -6.70 12.95 6.84
CA CYS A 208 -7.07 12.23 8.05
C CYS A 208 -6.52 10.80 8.06
N THR A 209 -6.69 10.09 9.17
CA THR A 209 -6.14 8.74 9.36
C THR A 209 -6.94 7.63 8.65
N LEU A 210 -8.01 7.96 7.94
CA LEU A 210 -8.90 6.98 7.32
C LEU A 210 -8.20 6.24 6.17
N THR A 211 -8.03 4.93 6.32
CA THR A 211 -7.52 4.05 5.27
C THR A 211 -7.91 2.60 5.56
N MET A 212 -8.00 1.81 4.50
CA MET A 212 -8.08 0.34 4.50
C MET A 212 -6.90 -0.28 3.71
N ASN A 213 -5.93 0.53 3.27
CA ASN A 213 -4.71 0.01 2.65
C ASN A 213 -3.86 -0.76 3.67
N TYR A 214 -3.38 -1.92 3.26
CA TYR A 214 -2.41 -2.68 4.06
C TYR A 214 -0.97 -2.42 3.64
N ASN A 215 -0.72 -2.36 2.33
CA ASN A 215 0.61 -2.23 1.73
C ASN A 215 0.78 -0.80 1.18
N PRO A 216 1.70 0.01 1.75
CA PRO A 216 1.94 1.37 1.27
C PRO A 216 2.98 1.46 0.15
N PHE A 217 3.63 0.36 -0.22
CA PHE A 217 4.76 0.39 -1.13
C PHE A 217 4.49 -0.46 -2.37
N VAL A 218 4.88 0.07 -3.53
CA VAL A 218 4.80 -0.61 -4.82
C VAL A 218 6.17 -0.49 -5.49
N GLN A 219 6.77 -1.64 -5.82
CA GLN A 219 8.01 -1.70 -6.59
C GLN A 219 7.65 -1.96 -8.06
N MET A 220 8.14 -1.11 -8.96
CA MET A 220 7.84 -1.21 -10.40
C MET A 220 8.90 -0.51 -11.22
N ASN A 221 9.39 -1.17 -12.29
CA ASN A 221 10.44 -0.63 -13.18
C ASN A 221 11.65 -0.06 -12.42
N ASP A 222 12.17 -0.83 -11.45
CA ASP A 222 13.29 -0.46 -10.57
C ASP A 222 13.08 0.82 -9.74
N ARG A 223 11.83 1.27 -9.61
CA ARG A 223 11.43 2.41 -8.78
C ARG A 223 10.52 1.97 -7.65
N LEU A 224 10.63 2.67 -6.53
CA LEU A 224 9.81 2.45 -5.35
C LEU A 224 8.82 3.59 -5.19
N TYR A 225 7.55 3.24 -5.16
CA TYR A 225 6.45 4.18 -4.96
C TYR A 225 5.86 4.02 -3.57
N PHE A 226 5.41 5.14 -3.01
CA PHE A 226 4.77 5.23 -1.71
C PHE A 226 3.35 5.78 -1.84
N LEU A 227 2.39 4.99 -1.39
CA LEU A 227 0.97 5.30 -1.28
C LEU A 227 0.66 5.39 0.23
N PRO A 228 0.58 6.59 0.81
CA PRO A 228 0.49 6.71 2.26
C PRO A 228 -0.74 6.02 2.88
N LEU A 229 -0.58 5.52 4.11
CA LEU A 229 -1.63 4.86 4.89
C LEU A 229 -2.50 5.86 5.65
N CYS A 230 -3.06 6.80 4.90
CA CYS A 230 -3.99 7.81 5.37
C CYS A 230 -4.85 8.28 4.19
N LEU A 231 -5.83 9.13 4.47
CA LEU A 231 -6.53 9.85 3.42
C LEU A 231 -5.61 10.97 2.93
N ASP A 232 -5.22 10.86 1.67
CA ASP A 232 -4.53 11.85 0.87
C ASP A 232 -4.93 11.66 -0.61
N TYR A 233 -4.35 12.50 -1.46
CA TYR A 233 -4.57 12.47 -2.90
C TYR A 233 -3.26 12.40 -3.70
N THR A 234 -2.19 11.86 -3.10
CA THR A 234 -0.84 11.87 -3.66
C THR A 234 -0.17 10.50 -3.57
N ILE A 235 0.42 10.07 -4.69
CA ILE A 235 1.36 8.95 -4.79
C ILE A 235 2.75 9.54 -4.97
N TYR A 236 3.73 9.06 -4.21
CA TYR A 236 5.11 9.52 -4.27
C TYR A 236 6.01 8.49 -4.93
N ASN A 237 7.05 8.97 -5.61
CA ASN A 237 8.22 8.19 -5.97
C ASN A 237 9.33 8.49 -4.94
N ILE A 238 9.90 7.45 -4.35
CA ILE A 238 11.05 7.55 -3.44
C ILE A 238 12.32 7.66 -4.29
N GLY A 239 12.91 8.85 -4.33
CA GLY A 239 14.14 9.11 -5.07
C GLY A 239 15.35 8.41 -4.45
N GLU A 240 16.42 8.25 -5.24
CA GLU A 240 17.67 7.61 -4.81
C GLU A 240 18.28 8.24 -3.54
N ASN A 241 18.11 9.56 -3.40
CA ASN A 241 18.55 10.32 -2.23
C ASN A 241 17.57 10.24 -1.03
N ARG A 242 16.64 9.28 -1.02
CA ARG A 242 15.63 9.07 0.02
C ARG A 242 14.61 10.22 0.15
N GLN A 243 14.44 11.01 -0.91
CA GLN A 243 13.48 12.11 -0.95
C GLN A 243 12.12 11.64 -1.48
N LEU A 244 11.02 12.19 -0.93
CA LEU A 244 9.68 11.95 -1.46
C LEU A 244 9.38 12.92 -2.61
N ASN A 245 9.30 12.41 -3.84
CA ASN A 245 8.89 13.22 -4.99
C ASN A 245 7.44 12.91 -5.32
N LYS A 246 6.58 13.92 -5.48
CA LYS A 246 5.22 13.69 -5.97
C LYS A 246 5.29 13.05 -7.35
N TYR A 247 4.57 11.95 -7.53
CA TYR A 247 4.53 11.20 -8.79
C TYR A 247 3.18 11.34 -9.47
N ILE A 248 2.09 11.08 -8.76
CA ILE A 248 0.72 11.31 -9.22
C ILE A 248 -0.01 12.04 -8.12
N THR A 249 -0.65 13.15 -8.47
CA THR A 249 -1.72 13.74 -7.66
C THR A 249 -3.03 13.42 -8.37
N TYR A 250 -4.07 13.01 -7.66
CA TYR A 250 -5.36 12.71 -8.28
C TYR A 250 -6.50 13.53 -7.65
N SER A 251 -7.57 13.76 -8.41
CA SER A 251 -8.81 14.38 -7.91
C SER A 251 -10.02 13.62 -8.40
N PHE A 252 -11.14 13.75 -7.69
CA PHE A 252 -12.42 13.16 -8.06
C PHE A 252 -13.41 14.25 -8.51
N GLY A 253 -13.11 14.93 -9.61
CA GLY A 253 -13.94 16.01 -10.15
C GLY A 253 -14.05 17.20 -9.21
N GLY A 254 -12.97 17.49 -8.47
CA GLY A 254 -12.90 18.58 -7.49
C GLY A 254 -13.77 18.40 -6.24
N LYS A 255 -14.31 17.19 -6.00
CA LYS A 255 -15.06 16.84 -4.79
C LYS A 255 -14.19 16.19 -3.72
N ASP A 256 -12.89 16.39 -3.79
CA ASP A 256 -11.93 15.84 -2.83
C ASP A 256 -12.15 16.42 -1.43
N VAL A 257 -11.87 15.62 -0.41
CA VAL A 257 -11.91 16.09 0.99
C VAL A 257 -10.73 17.03 1.22
N ARG A 258 -11.03 18.27 1.62
CA ARG A 258 -10.01 19.25 1.99
C ARG A 258 -9.74 19.22 3.49
N LYS A 259 -8.47 19.30 3.86
CA LYS A 259 -8.03 19.30 5.26
C LYS A 259 -8.62 20.48 6.02
N GLU A 260 -8.59 21.67 5.42
CA GLU A 260 -9.08 22.92 6.02
C GLU A 260 -10.59 22.82 6.34
N GLU A 261 -11.38 22.19 5.46
CA GLU A 261 -12.82 21.97 5.70
C GLU A 261 -13.06 21.05 6.91
N MET A 262 -12.19 20.07 7.13
CA MET A 262 -12.28 19.19 8.29
C MET A 262 -11.84 19.91 9.57
N GLU A 263 -10.79 20.72 9.51
CA GLU A 263 -10.31 21.53 10.62
C GLU A 263 -11.33 22.61 11.03
N GLU A 264 -11.99 23.27 10.07
CA GLU A 264 -13.08 24.22 10.35
C GLU A 264 -14.27 23.54 11.06
N ARG A 265 -14.59 22.31 10.65
CA ARG A 265 -15.74 21.55 11.17
C ARG A 265 -15.47 20.92 12.53
N PHE A 266 -14.29 20.38 12.75
CA PHE A 266 -13.95 19.56 13.91
C PHE A 266 -12.89 20.17 14.84
N GLY A 267 -12.29 21.30 14.44
CA GLY A 267 -11.20 22.02 15.12
C GLY A 267 -9.80 21.52 14.71
N ASP A 268 -8.77 22.35 14.91
CA ASP A 268 -7.36 21.96 14.71
C ASP A 268 -7.01 20.71 15.55
N VAL A 269 -6.50 19.70 14.85
CA VAL A 269 -6.33 18.33 15.33
C VAL A 269 -4.88 18.04 15.75
N SER A 270 -3.98 19.01 15.61
CA SER A 270 -2.53 18.82 15.72
C SER A 270 -1.94 19.35 17.03
N ASP A 271 -2.54 19.07 18.19
CA ASP A 271 -1.98 19.55 19.47
C ASP A 271 -0.59 18.90 19.74
N LYS A 272 0.25 19.56 20.55
CA LYS A 272 1.59 19.06 20.87
C LYS A 272 1.47 17.72 21.62
N LYS A 273 2.30 16.74 21.23
CA LYS A 273 2.52 15.45 21.93
C LYS A 273 3.19 15.69 23.29
N THR A 274 2.56 16.45 24.18
CA THR A 274 3.12 16.84 25.48
C THR A 274 2.36 16.21 26.65
N SER A 275 1.23 15.52 26.39
CA SER A 275 0.50 14.77 27.43
C SER A 275 -0.36 13.64 26.85
N GLU A 276 -0.66 12.63 27.68
CA GLU A 276 -1.62 11.56 27.36
C GLU A 276 -3.01 12.12 27.01
N LYS A 277 -3.40 13.25 27.64
CA LYS A 277 -4.67 13.91 27.39
C LYS A 277 -4.76 14.50 25.99
N SER A 278 -3.69 15.12 25.48
CA SER A 278 -3.68 15.65 24.12
C SER A 278 -3.72 14.53 23.10
N LEU A 279 -3.00 13.42 23.33
CA LEU A 279 -3.06 12.24 22.46
C LEU A 279 -4.47 11.65 22.36
N LYS A 280 -5.14 11.46 23.50
CA LYS A 280 -6.54 10.98 23.54
C LYS A 280 -7.48 11.90 22.76
N LYS A 281 -7.29 13.21 22.86
CA LYS A 281 -8.08 14.19 22.11
C LYS A 281 -7.85 14.09 20.60
N THR A 282 -6.60 13.96 20.16
CA THR A 282 -6.27 13.79 18.73
C THR A 282 -6.92 12.53 18.16
N VAL A 283 -6.79 11.39 18.84
CA VAL A 283 -7.41 10.12 18.40
C VAL A 283 -8.93 10.26 18.30
N GLN A 284 -9.60 10.79 19.34
CA GLN A 284 -11.05 10.98 19.35
C GLN A 284 -11.54 11.92 18.25
N ASN A 285 -10.78 12.95 17.91
CA ASN A 285 -11.14 13.85 16.82
C ASN A 285 -10.96 13.18 15.46
N MET A 286 -9.88 12.41 15.26
CA MET A 286 -9.69 11.63 14.04
C MET A 286 -10.81 10.60 13.84
N GLU A 287 -11.25 9.92 14.90
CA GLU A 287 -12.40 9.01 14.85
C GLU A 287 -13.68 9.72 14.38
N LYS A 288 -13.96 10.93 14.88
CA LYS A 288 -15.12 11.73 14.43
C LYS A 288 -15.04 12.14 12.97
N ILE A 289 -13.86 12.55 12.51
CA ILE A 289 -13.64 12.91 11.10
C ILE A 289 -13.88 11.67 10.23
N ASN A 290 -13.29 10.53 10.59
CA ASN A 290 -13.44 9.27 9.86
C ASN A 290 -14.91 8.85 9.79
N ASP A 291 -15.64 8.87 10.91
CA ASP A 291 -17.06 8.52 10.97
C ASP A 291 -17.94 9.44 10.12
N TYR A 292 -17.63 10.74 10.09
CA TYR A 292 -18.32 11.70 9.24
C TYR A 292 -18.08 11.42 7.77
N LEU A 293 -16.81 11.24 7.37
CA LEU A 293 -16.42 11.03 5.97
C LEU A 293 -17.06 9.77 5.39
N LEU A 294 -17.09 8.66 6.15
CA LEU A 294 -17.72 7.41 5.71
C LEU A 294 -19.23 7.53 5.43
N ARG A 295 -19.90 8.55 5.97
CA ARG A 295 -21.35 8.82 5.79
C ARG A 295 -21.65 10.03 4.93
N SER A 296 -20.61 10.72 4.46
CA SER A 296 -20.71 11.93 3.66
C SER A 296 -20.82 11.62 2.17
N ASP A 297 -21.17 12.61 1.35
CA ASP A 297 -21.17 12.48 -0.11
C ASP A 297 -19.78 12.65 -0.75
N TYR A 298 -18.72 12.86 0.06
CA TYR A 298 -17.35 12.89 -0.46
C TYR A 298 -16.96 11.50 -1.00
N PRO A 299 -16.28 11.41 -2.15
CA PRO A 299 -15.64 10.20 -2.61
C PRO A 299 -14.38 9.94 -1.78
N VAL A 300 -14.47 9.07 -0.79
CA VAL A 300 -13.35 8.77 0.12
C VAL A 300 -12.61 7.50 -0.33
N PRO A 301 -11.42 7.59 -0.95
CA PRO A 301 -10.63 6.42 -1.37
C PRO A 301 -10.02 5.72 -0.15
N VAL A 302 -10.72 4.74 0.40
CA VAL A 302 -10.21 3.98 1.55
C VAL A 302 -9.18 2.94 1.12
N ILE A 303 -9.22 2.45 -0.12
CA ILE A 303 -8.14 1.65 -0.71
C ILE A 303 -7.64 2.33 -1.98
N LYS A 304 -6.32 2.38 -2.14
CA LYS A 304 -5.63 2.85 -3.34
C LYS A 304 -4.52 1.88 -3.74
N MET A 305 -4.50 1.50 -5.01
CA MET A 305 -3.43 0.68 -5.59
C MET A 305 -3.05 1.25 -6.96
N MET A 306 -1.84 0.94 -7.39
CA MET A 306 -1.31 1.39 -8.68
C MET A 306 -0.39 0.31 -9.26
N ASP A 307 -0.42 0.21 -10.58
CA ASP A 307 0.67 -0.34 -11.38
C ASP A 307 0.90 0.57 -12.61
N ASP A 308 1.65 0.10 -13.61
CA ASP A 308 1.97 0.86 -14.82
C ASP A 308 0.73 1.18 -15.67
N SER A 309 -0.30 0.35 -15.59
CA SER A 309 -1.48 0.40 -16.46
C SER A 309 -2.68 1.04 -15.77
N TYR A 310 -2.86 0.85 -14.46
CA TYR A 310 -4.08 1.19 -13.75
C TYR A 310 -3.83 1.93 -12.44
N LEU A 311 -4.73 2.86 -12.13
CA LEU A 311 -5.01 3.27 -10.75
C LEU A 311 -6.32 2.60 -10.31
N TYR A 312 -6.30 1.98 -9.13
CA TYR A 312 -7.47 1.36 -8.52
C TYR A 312 -7.83 2.09 -7.23
N PHE A 313 -9.11 2.41 -7.07
CA PHE A 313 -9.66 2.99 -5.86
C PHE A 313 -10.87 2.20 -5.39
N TYR A 314 -10.89 1.86 -4.09
CA TYR A 314 -12.11 1.46 -3.39
C TYR A 314 -12.61 2.66 -2.59
N ILE A 315 -13.77 3.18 -3.00
CA ILE A 315 -14.31 4.43 -2.53
C ILE A 315 -15.52 4.17 -1.62
N MET A 316 -15.53 4.82 -0.46
CA MET A 316 -16.70 4.94 0.41
C MET A 316 -17.39 6.26 0.10
N ARG A 317 -18.69 6.22 -0.21
CA ARG A 317 -19.50 7.42 -0.46
C ARG A 317 -20.94 7.21 -0.01
N ASN A 318 -21.40 8.02 0.93
CA ASN A 318 -22.73 7.98 1.53
C ASN A 318 -23.11 6.56 2.01
N GLY A 319 -22.18 5.87 2.68
CA GLY A 319 -22.32 4.47 3.10
C GLY A 319 -22.31 3.42 1.97
N GLY A 320 -22.33 3.86 0.71
CA GLY A 320 -22.13 3.03 -0.47
C GLY A 320 -20.65 2.71 -0.72
N ARG A 321 -20.41 1.70 -1.56
CA ARG A 321 -19.08 1.21 -1.92
C ARG A 321 -18.95 1.23 -3.43
N GLU A 322 -17.94 1.92 -3.92
CA GLU A 322 -17.67 2.12 -5.35
C GLU A 322 -16.25 1.64 -5.65
N THR A 323 -16.06 0.89 -6.72
CA THR A 323 -14.74 0.63 -7.30
C THR A 323 -14.57 1.54 -8.50
N VAL A 324 -13.46 2.27 -8.51
CA VAL A 324 -13.03 3.09 -9.65
C VAL A 324 -11.70 2.56 -10.16
N ILE A 325 -11.67 2.17 -11.43
CA ILE A 325 -10.46 1.75 -12.12
C ILE A 325 -10.18 2.74 -13.24
N TYR A 326 -9.04 3.40 -13.18
CA TYR A 326 -8.58 4.33 -14.19
C TYR A 326 -7.46 3.69 -15.01
N ASP A 327 -7.71 3.47 -16.30
CA ASP A 327 -6.70 3.08 -17.27
C ASP A 327 -5.81 4.28 -17.59
N ARG A 328 -4.56 4.22 -17.13
CA ARG A 328 -3.57 5.29 -17.25
C ARG A 328 -3.12 5.54 -18.69
N MET A 329 -3.27 4.54 -19.56
CA MET A 329 -2.84 4.61 -20.95
C MET A 329 -3.93 5.22 -21.84
N SER A 330 -5.18 4.82 -21.64
CA SER A 330 -6.31 5.27 -22.46
C SER A 330 -7.12 6.41 -21.83
N GLY A 331 -6.92 6.71 -20.55
CA GLY A 331 -7.75 7.63 -19.77
C GLY A 331 -9.16 7.10 -19.48
N ARG A 332 -9.41 5.80 -19.70
CA ARG A 332 -10.74 5.21 -19.50
C ARG A 332 -11.01 5.02 -18.01
N ILE A 333 -12.19 5.44 -17.57
CA ILE A 333 -12.67 5.25 -16.20
C ILE A 333 -13.73 4.16 -16.19
N ILE A 334 -13.58 3.20 -15.29
CA ILE A 334 -14.58 2.18 -14.97
C ILE A 334 -15.12 2.49 -13.58
N LEU A 335 -16.44 2.64 -13.49
CA LEU A 335 -17.16 2.70 -12.21
C LEU A 335 -17.94 1.39 -12.04
N HIS A 336 -17.80 0.78 -10.87
CA HIS A 336 -18.60 -0.38 -10.46
C HIS A 336 -18.98 -0.25 -8.99
N SER A 337 -20.27 -0.16 -8.68
CA SER A 337 -20.76 0.02 -7.31
C SER A 337 -21.38 -1.24 -6.71
N ASN A 338 -21.57 -1.24 -5.39
CA ASN A 338 -22.30 -2.29 -4.68
C ASN A 338 -23.82 -2.31 -4.95
N LYS A 339 -24.32 -1.49 -5.89
CA LYS A 339 -25.68 -1.60 -6.44
C LYS A 339 -25.76 -2.68 -7.53
N GLN A 340 -24.63 -3.02 -8.15
CA GLN A 340 -24.52 -4.13 -9.09
C GLN A 340 -24.57 -5.46 -8.34
N ASN A 341 -25.08 -6.50 -9.02
CA ASN A 341 -25.11 -7.85 -8.50
C ASN A 341 -24.66 -8.85 -9.58
N PRO A 342 -23.57 -9.61 -9.34
CA PRO A 342 -22.69 -9.55 -8.17
C PRO A 342 -21.90 -8.24 -8.12
N SER A 343 -21.54 -7.81 -6.91
CA SER A 343 -20.65 -6.66 -6.70
C SER A 343 -19.19 -7.11 -6.70
N LEU A 344 -18.24 -6.25 -7.03
CA LEU A 344 -16.82 -6.52 -6.86
C LEU A 344 -16.44 -6.36 -5.38
N ASN A 345 -15.79 -7.37 -4.80
CA ASN A 345 -15.20 -7.22 -3.47
C ASN A 345 -13.99 -6.27 -3.53
N PHE A 346 -13.60 -5.69 -2.39
CA PHE A 346 -12.39 -4.88 -2.36
C PHE A 346 -11.18 -5.72 -2.78
N CYS A 347 -10.28 -5.10 -3.56
CA CYS A 347 -9.06 -5.75 -4.03
C CYS A 347 -7.86 -5.28 -3.21
N LEU A 348 -6.85 -6.15 -3.09
CA LEU A 348 -5.72 -6.00 -2.18
C LEU A 348 -4.36 -6.09 -2.88
N HIS A 349 -4.38 -6.53 -4.13
CA HIS A 349 -3.22 -6.54 -4.99
C HIS A 349 -3.66 -6.35 -6.44
N LEU A 350 -2.83 -5.66 -7.22
CA LEU A 350 -3.01 -5.31 -8.62
C LEU A 350 -1.70 -5.62 -9.34
N ASN A 351 -1.76 -6.44 -10.38
CA ASN A 351 -0.63 -6.76 -11.24
C ASN A 351 -1.08 -6.84 -12.71
N GLY A 352 -0.82 -5.78 -13.46
CA GLY A 352 -1.29 -5.60 -14.82
C GLY A 352 -2.81 -5.68 -14.89
N LYS A 353 -3.31 -6.63 -15.70
CA LYS A 353 -4.75 -6.86 -15.84
C LYS A 353 -5.35 -7.75 -14.75
N GLN A 354 -4.62 -8.07 -13.68
CA GLN A 354 -5.12 -8.95 -12.62
C GLN A 354 -5.36 -8.18 -11.33
N LEU A 355 -6.59 -8.23 -10.85
CA LEU A 355 -6.99 -7.78 -9.52
C LEU A 355 -7.19 -8.97 -8.59
N TYR A 356 -6.67 -8.87 -7.38
CA TYR A 356 -6.74 -9.93 -6.39
C TYR A 356 -7.61 -9.50 -5.22
N SER A 357 -8.58 -10.33 -4.86
CA SER A 357 -9.39 -10.19 -3.67
C SER A 357 -9.29 -11.45 -2.82
N ILE A 358 -9.66 -11.33 -1.55
CA ILE A 358 -9.80 -12.44 -0.61
C ILE A 358 -11.18 -12.33 0.02
N MET A 359 -11.87 -13.45 0.16
CA MET A 359 -13.21 -13.50 0.76
C MET A 359 -13.43 -14.82 1.48
N HIS A 360 -14.33 -14.81 2.46
CA HIS A 360 -14.75 -16.05 3.11
C HIS A 360 -15.72 -16.83 2.21
N PRO A 361 -15.82 -18.17 2.38
CA PRO A 361 -16.74 -19.01 1.61
C PRO A 361 -18.20 -18.52 1.58
N TYR A 362 -18.72 -18.02 2.69
CA TYR A 362 -20.10 -17.51 2.78
C TYR A 362 -20.36 -16.23 1.95
N GLU A 363 -19.31 -15.61 1.39
CA GLU A 363 -19.40 -14.38 0.60
C GLU A 363 -19.44 -14.63 -0.92
N ILE A 364 -19.23 -15.88 -1.38
CA ILE A 364 -19.10 -16.25 -2.80
C ILE A 364 -20.29 -15.73 -3.62
N ASP A 365 -21.52 -16.01 -3.19
CA ASP A 365 -22.73 -15.65 -3.95
C ASP A 365 -22.93 -14.14 -4.09
N ARG A 366 -22.27 -13.33 -3.24
CA ARG A 366 -22.33 -11.86 -3.30
C ARG A 366 -21.34 -11.26 -4.29
N TYR A 367 -20.17 -11.91 -4.46
CA TYR A 367 -19.01 -11.30 -5.11
C TYR A 367 -18.50 -12.02 -6.36
N ILE A 368 -19.05 -13.20 -6.68
CA ILE A 368 -18.63 -14.00 -7.83
C ILE A 368 -19.71 -14.07 -8.89
N ASP A 369 -19.39 -13.59 -10.09
CA ASP A 369 -20.18 -13.87 -11.28
C ASP A 369 -19.83 -15.25 -11.83
N LYS A 370 -20.71 -16.22 -11.61
CA LYS A 370 -20.50 -17.62 -12.06
C LYS A 370 -20.42 -17.74 -13.59
N HIS A 371 -20.88 -16.75 -14.35
CA HIS A 371 -20.74 -16.72 -15.82
C HIS A 371 -19.33 -16.40 -16.29
N LEU A 372 -18.47 -15.86 -15.40
CA LEU A 372 -17.08 -15.54 -15.68
C LEU A 372 -16.10 -16.67 -15.27
N LEU A 373 -16.63 -17.81 -14.80
CA LEU A 373 -15.86 -18.98 -14.42
C LEU A 373 -15.81 -20.01 -15.56
N ASP A 374 -14.66 -20.65 -15.74
CA ASP A 374 -14.55 -21.88 -16.52
C ASP A 374 -14.99 -23.11 -15.69
N ALA A 375 -14.98 -24.30 -16.31
CA ALA A 375 -15.41 -25.54 -15.66
C ALA A 375 -14.56 -25.86 -14.41
N ASP A 376 -13.24 -25.72 -14.50
CA ASP A 376 -12.32 -26.03 -13.41
C ASP A 376 -12.57 -25.11 -12.20
N ASN A 377 -12.76 -23.79 -12.42
CA ASN A 377 -13.03 -22.85 -11.33
C ASN A 377 -14.45 -22.99 -10.77
N LEU A 378 -15.42 -23.40 -11.58
CA LEU A 378 -16.77 -23.73 -11.10
C LEU A 378 -16.73 -24.96 -10.18
N ASP A 379 -15.97 -26.00 -10.56
CA ASP A 379 -15.78 -27.20 -9.73
C ASP A 379 -15.09 -26.87 -8.41
N LYS A 380 -14.06 -26.00 -8.43
CA LYS A 380 -13.44 -25.50 -7.20
C LYS A 380 -14.48 -24.85 -6.28
N ILE A 381 -15.26 -23.90 -6.78
CA ILE A 381 -16.30 -23.24 -5.95
C ILE A 381 -17.29 -24.24 -5.37
N ASN A 382 -17.75 -25.20 -6.16
CA ASN A 382 -18.72 -26.20 -5.71
C ASN A 382 -18.15 -27.15 -4.65
N SER A 383 -16.81 -27.27 -4.57
CA SER A 383 -16.13 -28.12 -3.58
C SER A 383 -15.85 -27.43 -2.24
N ILE A 384 -15.95 -26.09 -2.18
CA ILE A 384 -15.66 -25.29 -1.00
C ILE A 384 -16.78 -25.42 0.04
N LYS A 385 -16.39 -25.57 1.31
CA LYS A 385 -17.29 -25.64 2.47
C LYS A 385 -17.30 -24.32 3.23
N GLU A 386 -18.35 -24.11 4.03
CA GLU A 386 -18.51 -22.87 4.82
C GLU A 386 -17.40 -22.66 5.86
N ASP A 387 -16.82 -23.75 6.38
CA ASP A 387 -15.75 -23.76 7.38
C ASP A 387 -14.34 -23.79 6.78
N ASP A 388 -14.23 -23.76 5.45
CA ASP A 388 -12.93 -23.63 4.77
C ASP A 388 -12.31 -22.25 4.99
N ASN A 389 -10.98 -22.20 4.85
CA ASN A 389 -10.20 -20.97 4.84
C ASN A 389 -10.71 -19.99 3.77
N PRO A 390 -10.39 -18.69 3.90
CA PRO A 390 -10.66 -17.72 2.87
C PRO A 390 -10.12 -18.13 1.50
N ILE A 391 -10.76 -17.60 0.47
CA ILE A 391 -10.50 -17.95 -0.94
C ILE A 391 -9.87 -16.72 -1.59
N ILE A 392 -8.81 -16.93 -2.35
CA ILE A 392 -8.26 -15.88 -3.21
C ILE A 392 -9.00 -15.91 -4.55
N ILE A 393 -9.43 -14.73 -4.99
CA ILE A 393 -10.15 -14.53 -6.24
C ILE A 393 -9.31 -13.60 -7.11
N LYS A 394 -9.01 -14.04 -8.33
CA LYS A 394 -8.29 -13.22 -9.31
C LYS A 394 -9.25 -12.82 -10.42
N TYR A 395 -9.50 -11.52 -10.56
CA TYR A 395 -10.30 -10.95 -11.63
C TYR A 395 -9.38 -10.50 -12.76
N ARG A 396 -9.57 -11.01 -13.97
CA ARG A 396 -8.85 -10.56 -15.17
C ARG A 396 -9.62 -9.45 -15.86
N LEU A 397 -9.07 -8.24 -15.86
CA LEU A 397 -9.58 -7.07 -16.59
C LEU A 397 -9.46 -7.27 -18.11
N LYS A 398 -10.37 -6.64 -18.88
CA LYS A 398 -10.40 -6.72 -20.35
C LYS A 398 -9.26 -5.98 -21.04
#